data_AF-F8JRT4-F1
#
_entry.id   AF-F8JRT4-F1
#
_cell.length_a   1.000
_cell.length_b   1.000
_cell.length_c   1.000
_cell.angle_alpha   90.00
_cell.angle_beta   90.00
_cell.angle_gamma   90.00
#
_symmetry.space_group_name_H-M   'P 1'
#
loop_
_entity.id
_entity.type
_entity.pdbx_description
1 polymer ?
#
loop_
_entity_poly.entity_id
_entity_poly.type
_entity_poly.pdbx_seq_one_letter_code
_entity_poly.pdbx_strand_id
1 'polypeptide(L)'
;MDGHDLDRTADAAIACALRDDADGLAALVLPMNAGDLRRLVARLAARSAESLTGWAADAGSTREDTLAMWQAAMLRAERDRTAEE
;
A
#
# COMPACT_ATOMS: atom_id res chain seq x y z
N MET A 1 -13.76 -10.90 8.07
CA MET A 1 -13.08 -11.47 6.88
C MET A 1 -11.99 -12.44 7.34
N ASP A 2 -11.80 -13.57 6.65
CA ASP A 2 -10.65 -14.45 6.88
C ASP A 2 -9.41 -13.99 6.06
N GLY A 3 -8.26 -14.63 6.25
CA GLY A 3 -7.01 -14.20 5.62
C GLY A 3 -7.00 -14.35 4.09
N HIS A 4 -7.67 -15.37 3.56
CA HIS A 4 -7.70 -15.64 2.12
C HIS A 4 -8.65 -14.66 1.39
N ASP A 5 -9.79 -14.34 2.01
CA ASP A 5 -10.69 -13.31 1.50
C ASP A 5 -10.04 -11.92 1.53
N LEU A 6 -9.19 -11.64 2.52
CA LEU A 6 -8.44 -10.39 2.60
C LEU A 6 -7.42 -10.27 1.45
N ASP A 7 -6.70 -11.34 1.15
CA ASP A 7 -5.74 -11.37 0.04
C ASP A 7 -6.43 -11.13 -1.31
N ARG A 8 -7.54 -11.83 -1.57
CA ARG A 8 -8.32 -11.63 -2.80
C ARG A 8 -8.85 -10.19 -2.91
N THR A 9 -9.25 -9.59 -1.78
CA THR A 9 -9.74 -8.22 -1.77
C THR A 9 -8.61 -7.21 -2.00
N ALA A 10 -7.41 -7.47 -1.48
CA ALA A 10 -6.23 -6.67 -1.78
C ALA A 10 -5.85 -6.75 -3.28
N ASP A 11 -5.92 -7.94 -3.89
CA ASP A 11 -5.72 -8.11 -5.33
C ASP A 11 -6.73 -7.31 -6.16
N ALA A 12 -8.01 -7.37 -5.79
CA ALA A 12 -9.06 -6.61 -6.46
C ALA A 12 -8.87 -5.09 -6.30
N ALA A 13 -8.48 -4.63 -5.10
CA ALA A 13 -8.22 -3.23 -4.84
C ALA A 13 -7.05 -2.69 -5.68
N ILE A 14 -5.96 -3.46 -5.80
CA ILE A 14 -4.83 -3.13 -6.67
C ILE A 14 -5.28 -3.07 -8.13
N ALA A 15 -6.07 -4.04 -8.58
CA ALA A 15 -6.59 -4.04 -9.95
C ALA A 15 -7.49 -2.83 -10.26
N CYS A 16 -8.34 -2.42 -9.33
CA CYS A 16 -9.13 -1.20 -9.46
C CYS A 16 -8.24 0.04 -9.55
N ALA A 17 -7.24 0.17 -8.67
CA ALA A 17 -6.31 1.29 -8.69
C ALA A 17 -5.51 1.38 -10.01
N LEU A 18 -5.05 0.25 -10.56
CA LEU A 18 -4.34 0.20 -11.85
C LEU A 18 -5.22 0.59 -13.04
N ARG A 19 -6.54 0.49 -12.91
CA ARG A 19 -7.52 0.84 -13.95
C ARG A 19 -8.15 2.22 -13.75
N ASP A 20 -7.71 2.97 -12.73
CA ASP A 20 -8.33 4.23 -12.29
C ASP A 20 -9.83 4.06 -11.97
N ASP A 21 -10.21 2.89 -11.47
CA ASP A 21 -11.59 2.51 -11.17
C ASP A 21 -11.93 2.82 -9.70
N ALA A 22 -12.19 4.10 -9.44
CA ALA A 22 -12.54 4.58 -8.11
C ALA A 22 -13.86 3.97 -7.59
N ASP A 23 -14.84 3.75 -8.46
CA ASP A 23 -16.14 3.15 -8.10
C ASP A 23 -15.98 1.69 -7.71
N GLY A 24 -15.18 0.92 -8.46
CA GLY A 24 -14.84 -0.46 -8.12
C GLY A 24 -14.09 -0.55 -6.79
N LEU A 25 -13.14 0.36 -6.54
CA LEU A 25 -12.44 0.42 -5.26
C LEU A 25 -13.39 0.76 -4.11
N ALA A 26 -14.30 1.72 -4.31
CA ALA A 26 -15.31 2.08 -3.32
C ALA A 26 -16.25 0.90 -3.02
N ALA A 27 -16.68 0.15 -4.04
CA ALA A 27 -17.53 -1.03 -3.87
C ALA A 27 -16.87 -2.12 -3.03
N LEU A 28 -15.53 -2.24 -3.07
CA LEU A 28 -14.77 -3.18 -2.24
C LEU A 28 -14.67 -2.69 -0.78
N VAL A 29 -14.49 -1.38 -0.57
CA VAL A 29 -14.18 -0.81 0.76
C VAL A 29 -15.42 -0.47 1.57
N LEU A 30 -16.47 0.10 0.94
CA LEU A 30 -17.67 0.58 1.64
C LEU A 30 -18.39 -0.48 2.50
N PRO A 31 -18.46 -1.76 2.10
CA PRO A 31 -19.08 -2.79 2.93
C PRO A 31 -18.26 -3.20 4.17
N MET A 32 -16.99 -2.79 4.26
CA MET A 32 -16.09 -3.23 5.32
C MET A 32 -16.36 -2.49 6.63
N ASN A 33 -16.30 -3.24 7.74
CA ASN A 33 -16.15 -2.61 9.06
C ASN A 33 -14.71 -2.06 9.22
N ALA A 34 -14.52 -1.19 10.21
CA ALA A 34 -13.23 -0.56 10.47
C ALA A 34 -12.08 -1.55 10.74
N GLY A 35 -12.37 -2.72 11.34
CA GLY A 35 -11.37 -3.75 11.61
C GLY A 35 -10.88 -4.44 10.33
N ASP A 36 -11.80 -4.77 9.43
CA ASP A 36 -11.49 -5.35 8.12
C ASP A 36 -10.77 -4.33 7.24
N LEU A 37 -11.20 -3.07 7.25
CA LEU A 37 -10.53 -1.99 6.51
C LEU A 37 -9.09 -1.78 6.99
N ARG A 38 -8.84 -1.75 8.30
CA ARG A 38 -7.48 -1.65 8.86
C ARG A 38 -6.59 -2.80 8.39
N ARG A 39 -7.13 -4.03 8.39
CA ARG A 39 -6.40 -5.21 7.90
C ARG A 39 -6.09 -5.12 6.41
N LEU A 40 -7.03 -4.61 5.60
CA LEU A 40 -6.83 -4.41 4.16
C LEU A 40 -5.73 -3.37 3.91
N VAL A 41 -5.78 -2.22 4.58
CA VAL A 41 -4.78 -1.16 4.44
C VAL A 41 -3.38 -1.68 4.82
N ALA A 42 -3.26 -2.39 5.95
CA ALA A 42 -1.99 -2.98 6.35
C ALA A 42 -1.47 -3.99 5.31
N ARG A 43 -2.36 -4.79 4.72
CA ARG A 43 -1.99 -5.77 3.69
C ARG A 43 -1.54 -5.10 2.39
N LEU A 44 -2.24 -4.06 1.95
CA LEU A 44 -1.85 -3.25 0.79
C LEU A 44 -0.48 -2.59 1.01
N ALA A 45 -0.26 -2.00 2.19
CA ALA A 45 1.03 -1.39 2.54
C ALA A 45 2.17 -2.40 2.51
N ALA A 46 1.96 -3.61 3.06
CA ALA A 46 2.95 -4.68 3.03
C ALA A 46 3.32 -5.09 1.60
N ARG A 47 2.32 -5.28 0.72
CA ARG A 47 2.55 -5.65 -0.68
C ARG A 47 3.26 -4.57 -1.48
N SER A 48 2.93 -3.31 -1.24
CA SER A 48 3.65 -2.18 -1.84
C SER A 48 5.11 -2.15 -1.39
N ALA A 49 5.36 -2.40 -0.09
CA ALA A 49 6.72 -2.49 0.45
C ALA A 49 7.51 -3.65 -0.16
N GLU A 50 6.90 -4.83 -0.27
CA GLU A 50 7.48 -6.01 -0.93
C GLU A 50 7.82 -5.74 -2.39
N SER A 51 6.87 -5.17 -3.15
CA SER A 51 7.03 -4.89 -4.58
C SER A 51 8.16 -3.88 -4.84
N LEU A 52 8.21 -2.80 -4.06
CA LEU A 52 9.25 -1.78 -4.18
C LEU A 52 10.62 -2.30 -3.74
N THR A 53 10.66 -3.21 -2.76
CA THR A 53 11.91 -3.88 -2.37
C THR A 53 12.40 -4.81 -3.46
N GLY A 54 11.50 -5.56 -4.09
CA GLY A 54 11.82 -6.39 -5.26
C GLY A 54 12.38 -5.57 -6.41
N TRP A 55 11.69 -4.47 -6.77
CA TRP A 55 12.15 -3.57 -7.82
C TRP A 55 13.52 -2.93 -7.51
N ALA A 56 13.75 -2.51 -6.27
CA ALA A 56 15.03 -1.95 -5.85
C ALA A 56 16.15 -2.99 -5.95
N ALA A 57 15.89 -4.25 -5.56
CA ALA A 57 16.83 -5.34 -5.71
C ALA A 57 17.15 -5.63 -7.19
N ASP A 58 16.13 -5.66 -8.07
CA ASP A 58 16.30 -5.82 -9.51
C ASP A 58 17.12 -4.67 -10.14
N ALA A 59 17.02 -3.47 -9.56
CA ALA A 59 17.82 -2.30 -9.92
C ALA A 59 19.24 -2.30 -9.30
N GLY A 60 19.62 -3.36 -8.56
CA GLY A 60 20.94 -3.51 -7.94
C GLY A 60 21.13 -2.77 -6.61
N SER A 61 20.04 -2.26 -6.01
CA SER A 61 20.09 -1.63 -4.69
C SER A 61 20.15 -2.68 -3.58
N THR A 62 20.86 -2.36 -2.50
CA THR A 62 20.86 -3.22 -1.32
C THR A 62 19.58 -3.05 -0.51
N ARG A 63 19.34 -3.98 0.42
CA ARG A 63 18.25 -3.86 1.40
C ARG A 63 18.40 -2.59 2.25
N GLU A 64 19.63 -2.22 2.60
CA GLU A 64 19.91 -1.02 3.39
C GLU A 64 19.59 0.24 2.61
N ASP A 65 19.98 0.31 1.34
CA ASP A 65 19.64 1.43 0.44
C ASP A 65 18.12 1.58 0.30
N THR A 66 17.43 0.46 0.11
CA THR A 66 15.96 0.43 -0.01
C THR A 66 15.30 0.95 1.27
N LEU A 67 15.77 0.52 2.45
CA LEU A 67 15.27 1.02 3.74
C LEU A 67 15.54 2.52 3.93
N ALA A 68 16.72 2.98 3.54
CA ALA A 68 17.07 4.41 3.61
C ALA A 68 16.18 5.26 2.69
N MET A 69 15.89 4.78 1.48
CA MET A 69 14.96 5.42 0.54
C MET A 69 13.55 5.54 1.14
N TRP A 70 13.07 4.47 1.78
CA TRP A 70 11.77 4.46 2.47
C TRP A 70 11.71 5.46 3.62
N GLN A 71 12.71 5.45 4.50
CA GLN A 71 12.80 6.40 5.60
C GLN A 71 12.82 7.85 5.11
N ALA A 72 13.59 8.14 4.05
CA ALA A 72 13.64 9.46 3.44
C ALA A 72 12.29 9.87 2.82
N ALA A 73 11.57 8.93 2.19
CA ALA A 73 10.24 9.19 1.63
C ALA A 73 9.20 9.51 2.72
N MET A 74 9.17 8.74 3.81
CA MET A 74 8.27 8.99 4.94
C MET A 74 8.57 10.34 5.61
N LEU A 75 9.84 10.67 5.82
CA LEU A 75 10.25 11.96 6.39
C LEU A 75 9.89 13.14 5.46
N ARG A 76 9.97 12.97 4.14
CA ARG A 76 9.50 13.97 3.16
C ARG A 76 8.00 14.20 3.31
N ALA A 77 7.21 13.13 3.25
CA ALA A 77 5.76 13.21 3.36
C ALA A 77 5.30 13.88 4.66
N GLU A 78 5.97 13.59 5.78
CA GLU A 78 5.64 14.21 7.07
C GLU A 78 5.97 15.70 7.11
N ARG A 79 7.08 16.13 6.50
CA ARG A 79 7.40 17.56 6.38
C ARG A 79 6.39 18.30 5.51
N ASP A 80 6.00 17.71 4.39
CA ASP A 80 5.04 18.31 3.47
C ASP A 80 3.67 18.44 4.16
N ARG A 81 3.23 17.42 4.89
CA ARG A 81 2.02 17.45 5.72
C ARG A 81 2.05 18.57 6.78
N THR A 82 3.18 18.74 7.46
CA THR A 82 3.33 19.78 8.50
C THR A 82 3.40 21.19 7.91
N ALA A 83 3.76 21.34 6.63
CA ALA A 83 3.81 22.63 5.95
C ALA A 83 2.45 23.09 5.38
N GLU A 84 1.50 22.16 5.23
CA GLU A 84 0.13 22.41 4.76
C GLU A 84 -0.86 22.72 5.91
N GLU A 85 -0.44 22.50 7.16
CA GLU A 85 -1.17 22.82 8.41
C GLU A 85 -0.86 24.23 8.94
#